data_AF-A0A7Y2B196-F1
#
_entry.id   AF-A0A7Y2B196-F1
#
_cell.length_a   1.000
_cell.length_b   1.000
_cell.length_c   1.000
_cell.angle_alpha   90.00
_cell.angle_beta   90.00
_cell.angle_gamma   90.00
#
_symmetry.space_group_name_H-M   'P 1'
#
loop_
_entity.id
_entity.type
_entity.pdbx_description
1 polymer ?
#
loop_
_entity_poly.entity_id
_entity_poly.type
_entity_poly.pdbx_seq_one_letter_code
_entity_poly.pdbx_strand_id
1 'polypeptide(L)'
;NCDNPNTPVKGTAGLRVKGRNVTIAGTGAQPGDVVFQTRSGYGILFEDCTDCTLENVTVTGGARDRDENATNGAVVARGGKVTIENCSLTDNIGDPGAVSATMVGICGIVGREGSDLVIRGNQIVRNSWDGIALYRGARAEIEGNVIDGVDMARGRQAGGGRGVGIGVTWDAEATIVRNRVTRYWKGIGVFVDAQASVRENVVEDMLTWGIAYWDGGKGNPVVDIRDNVVYNTGACGITLTAAEMQAGVRAGSCRGNLVVKTGQNPDYDASDSYCYQMPIAVESIPNDFDLGGNYFYDNRRPKHTLLNDDFDLMRFKNTAKPLMSTLSTVPSLRGSEFLATIGR
;
A
#
# COMPACT_ATOMS: atom_id res chain seq x y z
N ASN A 1 5.32 -15.67 4.42
CA ASN A 1 6.56 -15.06 3.87
C ASN A 1 7.65 -16.03 3.43
N CYS A 2 7.50 -17.35 3.60
CA CYS A 2 8.55 -18.32 3.21
C CYS A 2 8.91 -18.26 1.72
N ASP A 3 10.18 -18.45 1.34
CA ASP A 3 10.57 -18.53 -0.08
C ASP A 3 9.82 -19.63 -0.82
N ASN A 4 9.69 -20.82 -0.21
CA ASN A 4 8.86 -21.88 -0.75
C ASN A 4 7.39 -21.69 -0.29
N PRO A 5 6.43 -21.46 -1.22
CA PRO A 5 5.03 -21.22 -0.87
C PRO A 5 4.35 -22.43 -0.22
N ASN A 6 4.87 -23.64 -0.44
CA ASN A 6 4.34 -24.88 0.13
C ASN A 6 4.83 -25.15 1.55
N THR A 7 5.68 -24.28 2.12
CA THR A 7 6.18 -24.44 3.49
C THR A 7 5.01 -24.38 4.47
N PRO A 8 4.79 -25.42 5.29
CA PRO A 8 3.77 -25.39 6.33
C PRO A 8 4.14 -24.33 7.36
N VAL A 9 3.18 -23.47 7.69
CA VAL A 9 3.33 -22.40 8.68
C VAL A 9 2.24 -22.58 9.72
N LYS A 10 2.61 -22.48 11.00
CA LYS A 10 1.63 -22.56 12.08
C LYS A 10 1.00 -21.18 12.27
N GLY A 11 -0.33 -21.10 12.10
CA GLY A 11 -1.09 -19.88 12.31
C GLY A 11 -2.40 -20.13 13.05
N THR A 12 -2.93 -19.09 13.67
CA THR A 12 -4.24 -19.10 14.32
C THR A 12 -5.26 -18.36 13.46
N ALA A 13 -6.51 -18.86 13.43
CA ALA A 13 -7.61 -18.20 12.75
C ALA A 13 -8.78 -17.97 13.72
N GLY A 14 -9.31 -16.75 13.76
CA GLY A 14 -10.43 -16.38 14.62
C GLY A 14 -11.75 -16.91 14.03
N LEU A 15 -11.94 -16.65 12.74
CA LEU A 15 -13.00 -17.25 11.94
C LEU A 15 -12.41 -17.82 10.64
N ARG A 16 -12.80 -19.04 10.29
CA ARG A 16 -12.44 -19.66 9.00
C ARG A 16 -13.70 -19.84 8.17
N VAL A 17 -13.70 -19.28 6.97
CA VAL A 17 -14.82 -19.29 6.03
C VAL A 17 -14.41 -20.07 4.80
N LYS A 18 -15.25 -21.03 4.40
CA LYS A 18 -15.10 -21.84 3.19
C LYS A 18 -16.47 -21.99 2.53
N GLY A 19 -16.47 -22.14 1.21
CA GLY A 19 -17.69 -22.46 0.45
C GLY A 19 -17.95 -21.48 -0.69
N ARG A 20 -19.21 -21.45 -1.14
CA ARG A 20 -19.66 -20.63 -2.27
C ARG A 20 -20.77 -19.69 -1.82
N ASN A 21 -20.74 -18.44 -2.29
CA ASN A 21 -21.76 -17.42 -2.01
C ASN A 21 -22.01 -17.19 -0.51
N VAL A 22 -20.96 -17.28 0.32
CA VAL A 22 -21.07 -16.97 1.75
C VAL A 22 -20.92 -15.47 1.93
N THR A 23 -21.94 -14.83 2.50
CA THR A 23 -21.91 -13.41 2.86
C THR A 23 -21.91 -13.26 4.38
N ILE A 24 -20.94 -12.50 4.90
CA ILE A 24 -20.91 -12.02 6.28
C ILE A 24 -21.14 -10.52 6.23
N ALA A 25 -22.31 -10.09 6.67
CA ALA A 25 -22.73 -8.69 6.64
C ALA A 25 -23.07 -8.18 8.03
N GLY A 26 -22.56 -7.00 8.39
CA GLY A 26 -23.00 -6.30 9.57
C GLY A 26 -24.36 -5.64 9.34
N THR A 27 -25.31 -5.84 10.25
CA THR A 27 -26.66 -5.24 10.18
C THR A 27 -26.70 -3.79 10.70
N GLY A 28 -25.54 -3.23 11.02
CA GLY A 28 -25.40 -1.90 11.59
C GLY A 28 -25.61 -0.78 10.57
N ALA A 29 -25.90 0.42 11.08
CA ALA A 29 -25.95 1.63 10.27
C ALA A 29 -24.54 2.15 9.95
N GLN A 30 -23.52 1.79 10.73
CA GLN A 30 -22.13 2.23 10.56
C GLN A 30 -21.11 1.10 10.84
N PRO A 31 -19.89 1.20 10.28
CA PRO A 31 -18.76 0.39 10.74
C PRO A 31 -18.52 0.60 12.24
N GLY A 32 -18.61 -0.47 13.02
CA GLY A 32 -18.46 -0.46 14.49
C GLY A 32 -19.64 -1.08 15.24
N ASP A 33 -20.79 -1.19 14.58
CA ASP A 33 -22.00 -1.78 15.16
C ASP A 33 -21.89 -3.32 15.28
N VAL A 34 -21.19 -3.95 14.35
CA VAL A 34 -20.87 -5.39 14.37
C VAL A 34 -19.37 -5.57 14.41
N VAL A 35 -18.86 -6.14 15.50
CA VAL A 35 -17.42 -6.23 15.78
C VAL A 35 -16.99 -7.68 15.94
N PHE A 36 -16.01 -8.09 15.14
CA PHE A 36 -15.22 -9.31 15.32
C PHE A 36 -13.96 -8.97 16.10
N GLN A 37 -13.94 -9.32 17.39
CA GLN A 37 -12.72 -9.28 18.20
C GLN A 37 -12.05 -10.65 18.15
N THR A 38 -11.00 -10.77 17.34
CA THR A 38 -10.54 -12.09 16.88
C THR A 38 -9.46 -12.72 17.74
N ARG A 39 -8.53 -11.93 18.28
CA ARG A 39 -7.39 -12.41 19.10
C ARG A 39 -6.59 -13.52 18.42
N SER A 40 -6.49 -13.46 17.09
CA SER A 40 -5.82 -14.43 16.25
C SER A 40 -4.92 -13.73 15.23
N GLY A 41 -3.98 -14.48 14.67
CA GLY A 41 -3.11 -13.98 13.61
C GLY A 41 -3.85 -13.75 12.31
N TYR A 42 -4.79 -14.63 12.00
CA TYR A 42 -5.70 -14.50 10.87
C TYR A 42 -7.05 -14.16 11.48
N GLY A 43 -7.47 -12.90 11.42
CA GLY A 43 -8.73 -12.49 12.04
C GLY A 43 -9.91 -13.24 11.45
N ILE A 44 -10.13 -13.02 10.15
CA ILE A 44 -11.03 -13.82 9.31
C ILE A 44 -10.22 -14.39 8.14
N LEU A 45 -10.21 -15.72 8.03
CA LEU A 45 -9.59 -16.45 6.93
C LEU A 45 -10.68 -16.92 5.96
N PHE A 46 -10.74 -16.33 4.77
CA PHE A 46 -11.45 -16.88 3.63
C PHE A 46 -10.52 -17.83 2.88
N GLU A 47 -10.93 -19.07 2.70
CA GLU A 47 -10.07 -20.09 2.13
C GLU A 47 -10.84 -20.93 1.12
N ASP A 48 -10.35 -20.95 -0.12
CA ASP A 48 -10.99 -21.64 -1.24
C ASP A 48 -12.45 -21.20 -1.46
N CYS A 49 -12.74 -19.93 -1.14
CA CYS A 49 -14.06 -19.35 -1.24
C CYS A 49 -14.43 -19.03 -2.70
N THR A 50 -15.68 -19.24 -3.11
CA THR A 50 -16.17 -18.81 -4.43
C THR A 50 -17.23 -17.74 -4.24
N ASP A 51 -16.96 -16.52 -4.70
CA ASP A 51 -17.89 -15.37 -4.63
C ASP A 51 -18.39 -15.11 -3.19
N CYS A 52 -17.48 -15.12 -2.22
CA CYS A 52 -17.82 -14.79 -0.83
C CYS A 52 -17.65 -13.29 -0.56
N THR A 53 -18.40 -12.77 0.41
CA THR A 53 -18.42 -11.33 0.73
C THR A 53 -18.27 -11.10 2.22
N LEU A 54 -17.48 -10.09 2.58
CA LEU A 54 -17.41 -9.48 3.89
C LEU A 54 -17.81 -8.01 3.75
N GLU A 55 -18.88 -7.59 4.43
CA GLU A 55 -19.37 -6.21 4.31
C GLU A 55 -19.82 -5.61 5.64
N ASN A 56 -19.61 -4.30 5.82
CA ASN A 56 -20.18 -3.51 6.91
C ASN A 56 -19.84 -4.02 8.33
N VAL A 57 -18.67 -4.62 8.53
CA VAL A 57 -18.22 -5.12 9.85
C VAL A 57 -16.92 -4.46 10.29
N THR A 58 -16.65 -4.54 11.59
CA THR A 58 -15.34 -4.22 12.15
C THR A 58 -14.58 -5.50 12.48
N VAL A 59 -13.30 -5.59 12.09
CA VAL A 59 -12.38 -6.66 12.50
C VAL A 59 -11.21 -6.06 13.26
N THR A 60 -11.04 -6.50 14.51
CA THR A 60 -10.08 -5.90 15.44
C THR A 60 -9.45 -6.92 16.39
N GLY A 61 -8.44 -6.45 17.12
CA GLY A 61 -7.80 -7.19 18.21
C GLY A 61 -6.98 -8.38 17.75
N GLY A 62 -6.46 -8.34 16.52
CA GLY A 62 -5.55 -9.38 16.01
C GLY A 62 -4.35 -9.62 16.93
N ALA A 63 -3.92 -10.88 17.01
CA ALA A 63 -2.78 -11.32 17.82
C ALA A 63 -1.72 -11.96 16.93
N ARG A 64 -0.48 -11.49 16.98
CA ARG A 64 0.60 -12.02 16.13
C ARG A 64 0.87 -13.49 16.48
N ASP A 65 0.83 -14.36 15.48
CA ASP A 65 1.28 -15.75 15.62
C ASP A 65 2.78 -15.80 15.98
N ARG A 66 3.20 -16.82 16.72
CA ARG A 66 4.62 -16.98 17.09
C ARG A 66 5.53 -17.33 15.92
N ASP A 67 4.96 -17.93 14.87
CA ASP A 67 5.70 -18.24 13.66
C ASP A 67 5.92 -16.96 12.85
N GLU A 68 7.18 -16.56 12.70
CA GLU A 68 7.55 -15.35 11.95
C GLU A 68 7.15 -15.41 10.48
N ASN A 69 6.94 -16.62 9.95
CA ASN A 69 6.53 -16.84 8.58
C ASN A 69 5.04 -16.69 8.34
N ALA A 70 4.23 -16.65 9.41
CA ALA A 70 2.80 -16.42 9.34
C ALA A 70 2.53 -14.99 8.86
N THR A 71 1.93 -14.89 7.67
CA THR A 71 1.49 -13.62 7.09
C THR A 71 0.14 -13.28 7.70
N ASN A 72 0.19 -12.73 8.91
CA ASN A 72 -1.00 -12.37 9.68
C ASN A 72 -1.75 -11.19 9.06
N GLY A 73 -3.06 -11.16 9.24
CA GLY A 73 -3.93 -10.11 8.73
C GLY A 73 -5.27 -10.08 9.44
N ALA A 74 -5.89 -8.91 9.54
CA ALA A 74 -7.27 -8.79 10.01
C ALA A 74 -8.20 -9.62 9.13
N VAL A 75 -8.03 -9.54 7.82
CA VAL A 75 -8.67 -10.42 6.84
C VAL A 75 -7.61 -11.04 5.93
N VAL A 76 -7.70 -12.36 5.73
CA VAL A 76 -6.82 -13.10 4.83
C VAL A 76 -7.67 -13.88 3.84
N ALA A 77 -7.47 -13.68 2.55
CA ALA A 77 -8.00 -14.53 1.50
C ALA A 77 -6.89 -15.42 0.94
N ARG A 78 -7.14 -16.72 0.90
CA ARG A 78 -6.21 -17.72 0.39
C ARG A 78 -6.89 -18.60 -0.64
N GLY A 79 -6.51 -18.41 -1.90
CA GLY A 79 -7.28 -18.92 -3.03
C GLY A 79 -8.70 -18.36 -3.07
N GLY A 80 -9.42 -18.66 -4.15
CA GLY A 80 -10.82 -18.29 -4.28
C GLY A 80 -11.07 -16.82 -4.64
N LYS A 81 -12.33 -16.38 -4.56
CA LYS A 81 -12.80 -15.04 -4.92
C LYS A 81 -13.60 -14.42 -3.79
N VAL A 82 -13.16 -13.25 -3.32
CA VAL A 82 -13.70 -12.59 -2.12
C VAL A 82 -13.87 -11.09 -2.32
N THR A 83 -15.05 -10.57 -1.99
CA THR A 83 -15.30 -9.13 -1.89
C THR A 83 -15.21 -8.70 -0.42
N ILE A 84 -14.44 -7.65 -0.14
CA ILE A 84 -14.30 -7.03 1.17
C ILE A 84 -14.65 -5.55 1.00
N GLU A 85 -15.81 -5.15 1.52
CA GLU A 85 -16.34 -3.81 1.28
C GLU A 85 -16.87 -3.11 2.53
N ASN A 86 -16.66 -1.81 2.61
CA ASN A 86 -17.18 -0.96 3.69
C ASN A 86 -16.88 -1.48 5.11
N CYS A 87 -15.75 -2.18 5.28
CA CYS A 87 -15.32 -2.72 6.56
C CYS A 87 -14.38 -1.76 7.29
N SER A 88 -14.33 -1.88 8.61
CA SER A 88 -13.31 -1.25 9.46
C SER A 88 -12.33 -2.32 9.97
N LEU A 89 -11.09 -2.28 9.51
CA LEU A 89 -10.03 -3.20 9.87
C LEU A 89 -9.03 -2.44 10.75
N THR A 90 -9.32 -2.40 12.06
CA THR A 90 -8.69 -1.47 13.00
C THR A 90 -8.00 -2.15 14.17
N ASP A 91 -6.93 -1.54 14.65
CA ASP A 91 -6.23 -1.90 15.90
C ASP A 91 -5.75 -3.36 15.94
N ASN A 92 -5.35 -3.91 14.78
CA ASN A 92 -4.67 -5.20 14.71
C ASN A 92 -3.16 -4.97 14.87
N ILE A 93 -2.79 -4.52 16.07
CA ILE A 93 -1.38 -4.26 16.41
C ILE A 93 -0.66 -5.55 16.80
N GLY A 94 -1.34 -6.44 17.53
CA GLY A 94 -0.72 -7.58 18.20
C GLY A 94 -0.12 -7.21 19.55
N ASP A 95 0.34 -8.22 20.28
CA ASP A 95 1.04 -8.03 21.54
C ASP A 95 2.43 -7.38 21.31
N PRO A 96 2.80 -6.32 22.05
CA PRO A 96 4.10 -5.65 21.86
C PRO A 96 5.32 -6.56 21.97
N GLY A 97 5.27 -7.57 22.85
CA GLY A 97 6.35 -8.55 23.01
C GLY A 97 6.49 -9.43 21.76
N ALA A 98 5.36 -9.92 21.23
CA ALA A 98 5.36 -10.69 19.98
C ALA A 98 5.81 -9.85 18.77
N VAL A 99 5.31 -8.62 18.65
CA VAL A 99 5.57 -7.69 17.54
C VAL A 99 6.99 -7.15 17.52
N SER A 100 7.65 -7.08 18.68
CA SER A 100 9.06 -6.71 18.79
C SER A 100 10.00 -7.91 18.57
N ALA A 101 9.53 -9.13 18.85
CA ALA A 101 10.25 -10.36 18.57
C ALA A 101 10.25 -10.72 17.07
N THR A 102 9.21 -10.35 16.33
CA THR A 102 9.10 -10.60 14.88
C THR A 102 9.35 -9.34 14.06
N MET A 103 10.03 -9.46 12.92
CA MET A 103 10.18 -8.33 11.99
C MET A 103 8.84 -7.92 11.38
N VAL A 104 7.97 -8.89 11.09
CA VAL A 104 6.66 -8.67 10.47
C VAL A 104 5.54 -8.64 11.51
N GLY A 105 4.58 -7.74 11.33
CA GLY A 105 3.40 -7.57 12.19
C GLY A 105 2.14 -8.21 11.60
N ILE A 106 1.00 -7.56 11.80
CA ILE A 106 -0.32 -7.98 11.30
C ILE A 106 -0.78 -6.96 10.26
N CYS A 107 -1.17 -7.45 9.08
CA CYS A 107 -1.68 -6.61 8.01
C CYS A 107 -3.17 -6.26 8.20
N GLY A 108 -3.68 -5.30 7.44
CA GLY A 108 -5.13 -5.11 7.30
C GLY A 108 -5.76 -6.24 6.47
N ILE A 109 -5.45 -6.28 5.18
CA ILE A 109 -5.94 -7.31 4.24
C ILE A 109 -4.76 -8.02 3.58
N VAL A 110 -4.86 -9.34 3.48
CA VAL A 110 -3.88 -10.17 2.78
C VAL A 110 -4.56 -10.99 1.69
N GLY A 111 -4.13 -10.83 0.45
CA GLY A 111 -4.41 -11.76 -0.65
C GLY A 111 -3.22 -12.66 -0.91
N ARG A 112 -3.42 -13.98 -1.02
CA ARG A 112 -2.34 -14.92 -1.33
C ARG A 112 -2.82 -16.14 -2.09
N GLU A 113 -1.88 -16.76 -2.79
CA GLU A 113 -2.03 -18.10 -3.40
C GLU A 113 -3.22 -18.16 -4.38
N GLY A 114 -3.20 -17.29 -5.38
CA GLY A 114 -4.22 -17.26 -6.43
C GLY A 114 -5.57 -16.70 -6.01
N SER A 115 -5.66 -16.03 -4.86
CA SER A 115 -6.89 -15.34 -4.43
C SER A 115 -7.22 -14.16 -5.35
N ASP A 116 -8.51 -13.97 -5.63
CA ASP A 116 -9.07 -12.88 -6.42
C ASP A 116 -9.91 -11.97 -5.52
N LEU A 117 -9.49 -10.72 -5.32
CA LEU A 117 -10.10 -9.83 -4.33
C LEU A 117 -10.71 -8.58 -4.95
N VAL A 118 -11.83 -8.18 -4.39
CA VAL A 118 -12.37 -6.82 -4.54
C VAL A 118 -12.31 -6.16 -3.17
N ILE A 119 -11.54 -5.07 -3.04
CA ILE A 119 -11.30 -4.37 -1.78
C ILE A 119 -11.75 -2.91 -1.96
N ARG A 120 -12.95 -2.58 -1.46
CA ARG A 120 -13.57 -1.27 -1.71
C ARG A 120 -14.10 -0.55 -0.48
N GLY A 121 -13.85 0.76 -0.39
CA GLY A 121 -14.49 1.59 0.63
C GLY A 121 -14.13 1.25 2.07
N ASN A 122 -13.03 0.52 2.30
CA ASN A 122 -12.65 0.07 3.64
C ASN A 122 -11.86 1.16 4.38
N GLN A 123 -11.94 1.12 5.71
CA GLN A 123 -11.04 1.83 6.62
C GLN A 123 -10.06 0.83 7.22
N ILE A 124 -8.77 0.98 6.88
CA ILE A 124 -7.70 0.08 7.29
C ILE A 124 -6.73 0.88 8.15
N VAL A 125 -6.95 0.85 9.46
CA VAL A 125 -6.39 1.83 10.39
C VAL A 125 -5.58 1.12 11.46
N ARG A 126 -4.37 1.59 11.72
CA ARG A 126 -3.55 1.16 12.87
C ARG A 126 -3.35 -0.37 12.91
N ASN A 127 -2.95 -0.94 11.78
CA ASN A 127 -2.46 -2.31 11.68
C ASN A 127 -0.93 -2.30 11.72
N SER A 128 -0.31 -3.25 12.42
CA SER A 128 1.12 -3.14 12.75
C SER A 128 2.09 -3.36 11.59
N TRP A 129 1.62 -3.89 10.46
CA TRP A 129 2.46 -4.15 9.30
C TRP A 129 1.99 -3.42 8.05
N ASP A 130 1.51 -4.16 7.04
CA ASP A 130 1.03 -3.60 5.79
C ASP A 130 -0.46 -3.25 5.90
N GLY A 131 -0.92 -2.23 5.17
CA GLY A 131 -2.35 -1.97 5.05
C GLY A 131 -3.03 -3.07 4.25
N ILE A 132 -2.62 -3.22 2.99
CA ILE A 132 -3.03 -4.29 2.09
C ILE A 132 -1.78 -4.95 1.51
N ALA A 133 -1.72 -6.28 1.51
CA ALA A 133 -0.61 -7.02 0.93
C ALA A 133 -1.09 -8.16 0.02
N LEU A 134 -0.53 -8.22 -1.20
CA LEU A 134 -0.82 -9.25 -2.18
C LEU A 134 0.42 -10.05 -2.51
N TYR A 135 0.29 -11.38 -2.50
CA TYR A 135 1.37 -12.32 -2.74
C TYR A 135 0.93 -13.42 -3.71
N ARG A 136 1.86 -13.99 -4.46
CA ARG A 136 1.76 -15.35 -5.03
C ARG A 136 0.50 -15.57 -5.88
N GLY A 137 0.47 -14.91 -7.03
CA GLY A 137 -0.63 -14.97 -7.99
C GLY A 137 -1.95 -14.38 -7.48
N ALA A 138 -1.96 -13.69 -6.33
CA ALA A 138 -3.14 -12.96 -5.89
C ALA A 138 -3.43 -11.81 -6.87
N ARG A 139 -4.71 -11.61 -7.18
CA ARG A 139 -5.21 -10.51 -8.00
C ARG A 139 -6.15 -9.65 -7.18
N ALA A 140 -6.10 -8.33 -7.33
CA ALA A 140 -7.06 -7.47 -6.64
C ALA A 140 -7.45 -6.20 -7.39
N GLU A 141 -8.70 -5.79 -7.20
CA GLU A 141 -9.16 -4.42 -7.39
C GLU A 141 -9.23 -3.71 -6.04
N ILE A 142 -8.44 -2.65 -5.87
CA ILE A 142 -8.29 -1.91 -4.62
C ILE A 142 -8.74 -0.47 -4.87
N GLU A 143 -9.97 -0.13 -4.47
CA GLU A 143 -10.57 1.17 -4.78
C GLU A 143 -11.16 1.89 -3.56
N GLY A 144 -10.87 3.18 -3.43
CA GLY A 144 -11.61 4.04 -2.51
C GLY A 144 -11.39 3.70 -1.03
N ASN A 145 -10.26 3.11 -0.67
CA ASN A 145 -9.95 2.77 0.72
C ASN A 145 -9.20 3.91 1.43
N VAL A 146 -9.37 4.00 2.75
CA VAL A 146 -8.56 4.82 3.65
C VAL A 146 -7.62 3.91 4.41
N ILE A 147 -6.31 4.07 4.19
CA ILE A 147 -5.27 3.18 4.71
C ILE A 147 -4.30 4.04 5.52
N ASP A 148 -4.28 3.81 6.82
CA ASP A 148 -3.67 4.73 7.76
C ASP A 148 -2.85 3.99 8.83
N GLY A 149 -1.54 4.22 8.84
CA GLY A 149 -0.65 3.62 9.83
C GLY A 149 -0.81 4.22 11.22
N VAL A 150 -1.41 5.42 11.34
CA VAL A 150 -1.65 6.19 12.57
C VAL A 150 -0.38 6.56 13.35
N ASP A 151 0.37 5.57 13.81
CA ASP A 151 1.48 5.69 14.73
C ASP A 151 2.83 5.97 14.03
N MET A 152 2.93 5.72 12.71
CA MET A 152 4.20 5.78 11.95
C MET A 152 5.34 5.00 12.62
N ALA A 153 5.02 3.83 13.19
CA ALA A 153 5.96 3.07 13.98
C ALA A 153 7.17 2.61 13.14
N ARG A 154 8.37 2.64 13.75
CA ARG A 154 9.64 2.28 13.10
C ARG A 154 10.22 0.98 13.65
N GLY A 155 10.90 0.23 12.80
CA GLY A 155 11.67 -0.94 13.20
C GLY A 155 10.85 -1.97 13.98
N ARG A 156 11.19 -2.20 15.25
CA ARG A 156 10.55 -3.18 16.13
C ARG A 156 9.54 -2.56 17.12
N GLN A 157 9.28 -1.26 17.03
CA GLN A 157 8.30 -0.60 17.89
C GLN A 157 6.91 -1.19 17.64
N ALA A 158 6.11 -1.41 18.69
CA ALA A 158 4.71 -1.76 18.51
C ALA A 158 3.92 -0.50 18.11
N GLY A 159 3.11 -0.62 17.06
CA GLY A 159 2.32 0.48 16.51
C GLY A 159 2.04 0.23 15.04
N GLY A 160 1.10 1.01 14.49
CA GLY A 160 0.71 0.89 13.10
C GLY A 160 1.71 1.50 12.12
N GLY A 161 1.68 1.02 10.87
CA GLY A 161 2.39 1.66 9.76
C GLY A 161 3.84 1.24 9.53
N ARG A 162 4.31 0.14 10.11
CA ARG A 162 5.72 -0.30 9.95
C ARG A 162 6.05 -0.81 8.55
N GLY A 163 5.04 -1.29 7.82
CA GLY A 163 5.19 -1.89 6.50
C GLY A 163 4.85 -0.94 5.36
N VAL A 164 4.25 -1.51 4.32
CA VAL A 164 3.77 -0.81 3.13
C VAL A 164 2.27 -0.56 3.26
N GLY A 165 1.80 0.63 2.92
CA GLY A 165 0.35 0.90 2.88
C GLY A 165 -0.37 -0.06 1.93
N ILE A 166 0.10 -0.19 0.69
CA ILE A 166 -0.34 -1.21 -0.27
C ILE A 166 0.88 -1.87 -0.92
N GLY A 167 1.12 -3.15 -0.64
CA GLY A 167 2.20 -3.93 -1.24
C GLY A 167 1.70 -4.98 -2.23
N VAL A 168 2.19 -4.94 -3.46
CA VAL A 168 2.01 -5.97 -4.48
C VAL A 168 3.37 -6.59 -4.74
N THR A 169 3.53 -7.89 -4.51
CA THR A 169 4.84 -8.54 -4.57
C THR A 169 4.75 -9.96 -5.12
N TRP A 170 5.90 -10.55 -5.44
CA TRP A 170 5.99 -11.83 -6.17
C TRP A 170 5.37 -11.64 -7.54
N ASP A 171 4.48 -12.52 -7.97
CA ASP A 171 3.74 -12.51 -9.22
C ASP A 171 2.28 -12.05 -9.03
N ALA A 172 2.01 -11.21 -8.02
CA ALA A 172 0.67 -10.68 -7.77
C ALA A 172 0.31 -9.53 -8.73
N GLU A 173 -0.99 -9.34 -8.95
CA GLU A 173 -1.53 -8.32 -9.85
C GLU A 173 -2.53 -7.40 -9.15
N ALA A 174 -2.51 -6.09 -9.43
CA ALA A 174 -3.47 -5.17 -8.83
C ALA A 174 -3.88 -3.98 -9.70
N THR A 175 -5.14 -3.57 -9.58
CA THR A 175 -5.60 -2.23 -9.96
C THR A 175 -5.84 -1.43 -8.69
N ILE A 176 -5.08 -0.35 -8.48
CA ILE A 176 -5.06 0.45 -7.25
C ILE A 176 -5.50 1.87 -7.58
N VAL A 177 -6.69 2.24 -7.13
CA VAL A 177 -7.39 3.45 -7.60
C VAL A 177 -7.98 4.25 -6.44
N ARG A 178 -7.77 5.57 -6.40
CA ARG A 178 -8.55 6.46 -5.49
C ARG A 178 -8.45 6.09 -4.01
N ASN A 179 -7.33 5.51 -3.60
CA ASN A 179 -7.04 5.23 -2.20
C ASN A 179 -6.32 6.41 -1.57
N ARG A 180 -6.58 6.62 -0.28
CA ARG A 180 -5.74 7.46 0.57
C ARG A 180 -4.83 6.57 1.39
N VAL A 181 -3.53 6.73 1.24
CA VAL A 181 -2.50 5.97 1.96
C VAL A 181 -1.65 6.94 2.76
N THR A 182 -1.64 6.78 4.08
CA THR A 182 -0.95 7.73 4.97
C THR A 182 -0.24 7.07 6.16
N ARG A 183 0.86 7.67 6.62
CA ARG A 183 1.59 7.28 7.84
C ARG A 183 2.17 5.86 7.85
N TYR A 184 2.67 5.39 6.70
CA TYR A 184 3.40 4.11 6.59
C TYR A 184 4.90 4.32 6.36
N TRP A 185 5.68 3.26 6.54
CA TRP A 185 7.10 3.23 6.16
C TRP A 185 7.23 3.51 4.66
N LYS A 186 6.45 2.80 3.82
CA LYS A 186 6.30 3.04 2.37
C LYS A 186 4.82 3.17 2.02
N GLY A 187 4.48 3.99 1.02
CA GLY A 187 3.09 4.16 0.60
C GLY A 187 2.57 3.00 -0.22
N ILE A 188 2.85 2.99 -1.53
CA ILE A 188 2.46 1.93 -2.46
C ILE A 188 3.71 1.28 -3.04
N GLY A 189 3.78 -0.04 -3.04
CA GLY A 189 4.94 -0.79 -3.52
C GLY A 189 4.57 -1.88 -4.52
N VAL A 190 5.31 -1.95 -5.63
CA VAL A 190 5.21 -3.00 -6.65
C VAL A 190 6.58 -3.65 -6.77
N PHE A 191 6.64 -4.93 -6.42
CA PHE A 191 7.90 -5.63 -6.15
C PHE A 191 8.05 -6.94 -6.91
N VAL A 192 9.29 -7.28 -7.27
CA VAL A 192 9.67 -8.56 -7.89
C VAL A 192 9.03 -8.75 -9.26
N ASP A 193 8.07 -9.64 -9.46
CA ASP A 193 7.41 -9.92 -10.75
C ASP A 193 5.98 -9.32 -10.78
N ALA A 194 5.68 -8.42 -9.85
CA ALA A 194 4.33 -7.93 -9.64
C ALA A 194 3.89 -7.01 -10.77
N GLN A 195 2.59 -7.01 -11.04
CA GLN A 195 1.99 -6.14 -12.05
C GLN A 195 0.96 -5.21 -11.41
N ALA A 196 1.01 -3.91 -11.70
CA ALA A 196 -0.01 -3.02 -11.16
C ALA A 196 -0.33 -1.81 -12.04
N SER A 197 -1.60 -1.40 -12.00
CA SER A 197 -2.02 -0.05 -12.40
C SER A 197 -2.28 0.76 -11.13
N VAL A 198 -1.52 1.82 -10.92
CA VAL A 198 -1.59 2.69 -9.74
C VAL A 198 -2.03 4.08 -10.20
N ARG A 199 -3.30 4.45 -9.94
CA ARG A 199 -3.85 5.71 -10.44
C ARG A 199 -4.75 6.47 -9.49
N GLU A 200 -4.72 7.80 -9.58
CA GLU A 200 -5.65 8.67 -8.84
C GLU A 200 -5.60 8.45 -7.32
N ASN A 201 -4.49 7.94 -6.78
CA ASN A 201 -4.31 7.76 -5.33
C ASN A 201 -3.70 9.02 -4.71
N VAL A 202 -3.96 9.20 -3.42
CA VAL A 202 -3.22 10.16 -2.57
C VAL A 202 -2.36 9.37 -1.61
N VAL A 203 -1.04 9.49 -1.77
CA VAL A 203 -0.03 8.90 -0.89
C VAL A 203 0.63 10.05 -0.15
N GLU A 204 0.40 10.16 1.15
CA GLU A 204 0.82 11.32 1.92
C GLU A 204 1.39 10.99 3.31
N ASP A 205 2.29 11.82 3.81
CA ASP A 205 2.89 11.68 5.15
C ASP A 205 3.58 10.33 5.33
N MET A 206 4.43 9.98 4.36
CA MET A 206 5.21 8.73 4.39
C MET A 206 6.51 8.91 5.15
N LEU A 207 6.92 7.87 5.88
CA LEU A 207 8.19 7.90 6.59
C LEU A 207 9.40 7.87 5.64
N THR A 208 9.32 7.05 4.59
CA THR A 208 10.36 6.95 3.57
C THR A 208 9.80 7.30 2.20
N TRP A 209 9.31 6.32 1.46
CA TRP A 209 8.97 6.44 0.05
C TRP A 209 7.45 6.56 -0.14
N GLY A 210 7.03 7.44 -1.05
CA GLY A 210 5.64 7.48 -1.52
C GLY A 210 5.29 6.23 -2.31
N ILE A 211 5.78 6.13 -3.54
CA ILE A 211 5.55 4.98 -4.43
C ILE A 211 6.88 4.30 -4.75
N ALA A 212 6.93 2.98 -4.68
CA ALA A 212 8.13 2.19 -4.97
C ALA A 212 7.87 1.15 -6.05
N TYR A 213 8.74 1.14 -7.05
CA TYR A 213 8.80 0.16 -8.12
C TYR A 213 10.18 -0.51 -8.06
N TRP A 214 10.23 -1.81 -7.72
CA TRP A 214 11.49 -2.49 -7.47
C TRP A 214 11.51 -3.97 -7.87
N ASP A 215 12.46 -4.36 -8.71
CA ASP A 215 12.64 -5.74 -9.19
C ASP A 215 13.20 -6.73 -8.15
N GLY A 216 13.68 -6.24 -7.00
CA GLY A 216 14.35 -7.07 -6.00
C GLY A 216 15.63 -7.74 -6.52
N GLY A 217 16.23 -7.22 -7.58
CA GLY A 217 17.42 -7.74 -8.27
C GLY A 217 17.19 -9.05 -9.05
N LYS A 218 15.95 -9.51 -9.20
CA LYS A 218 15.65 -10.81 -9.82
C LYS A 218 14.34 -10.90 -10.59
N GLY A 219 13.41 -9.96 -10.38
CA GLY A 219 12.08 -9.98 -10.97
C GLY A 219 11.94 -9.06 -12.18
N ASN A 220 10.75 -9.09 -12.78
CA ASN A 220 10.37 -8.26 -13.92
C ASN A 220 9.04 -7.55 -13.65
N PRO A 221 9.01 -6.54 -12.74
CA PRO A 221 7.76 -5.93 -12.35
C PRO A 221 7.25 -5.01 -13.48
N VAL A 222 5.94 -4.94 -13.66
CA VAL A 222 5.31 -4.05 -14.65
C VAL A 222 4.37 -3.09 -13.94
N VAL A 223 4.58 -1.79 -14.11
CA VAL A 223 3.74 -0.80 -13.44
C VAL A 223 3.32 0.33 -14.35
N ASP A 224 2.07 0.77 -14.21
CA ASP A 224 1.59 2.04 -14.75
C ASP A 224 1.18 2.95 -13.59
N ILE A 225 2.07 3.89 -13.24
CA ILE A 225 1.91 4.87 -12.16
C ILE A 225 1.45 6.19 -12.78
N ARG A 226 0.15 6.49 -12.69
CA ARG A 226 -0.40 7.69 -13.31
C ARG A 226 -1.30 8.54 -12.42
N ASP A 227 -1.21 9.85 -12.58
CA ASP A 227 -2.18 10.78 -11.99
C ASP A 227 -2.35 10.59 -10.47
N ASN A 228 -1.28 10.22 -9.76
CA ASN A 228 -1.28 10.12 -8.30
C ASN A 228 -0.76 11.42 -7.68
N VAL A 229 -1.15 11.65 -6.43
CA VAL A 229 -0.52 12.65 -5.57
C VAL A 229 0.41 11.93 -4.62
N VAL A 230 1.67 12.36 -4.59
CA VAL A 230 2.64 11.98 -3.57
C VAL A 230 3.03 13.25 -2.81
N TYR A 231 2.66 13.32 -1.53
CA TYR A 231 2.79 14.53 -0.72
C TYR A 231 3.51 14.26 0.59
N ASN A 232 4.44 15.14 0.99
CA ASN A 232 5.06 15.10 2.32
C ASN A 232 5.70 13.74 2.66
N THR A 233 6.75 13.37 1.93
CA THR A 233 7.48 12.11 2.19
C THR A 233 8.81 12.41 2.89
N GLY A 234 9.19 11.56 3.85
CA GLY A 234 10.46 11.70 4.57
C GLY A 234 11.67 11.47 3.66
N ALA A 235 11.62 10.47 2.79
CA ALA A 235 12.60 10.25 1.73
C ALA A 235 11.93 10.55 0.37
N CYS A 236 12.11 9.71 -0.65
CA CYS A 236 11.65 9.97 -2.01
C CYS A 236 10.15 10.06 -2.16
N GLY A 237 9.71 10.83 -3.16
CA GLY A 237 8.34 10.72 -3.64
C GLY A 237 8.12 9.36 -4.30
N ILE A 238 8.80 9.13 -5.41
CA ILE A 238 8.72 7.90 -6.19
C ILE A 238 10.13 7.33 -6.34
N THR A 239 10.32 6.02 -6.17
CA THR A 239 11.57 5.32 -6.49
C THR A 239 11.33 4.26 -7.57
N LEU A 240 12.19 4.28 -8.58
CA LEU A 240 12.16 3.40 -9.75
C LEU A 240 13.50 2.66 -9.86
N THR A 241 13.48 1.37 -9.56
CA THR A 241 14.64 0.47 -9.57
C THR A 241 14.25 -0.88 -10.19
N ALA A 242 14.24 -0.95 -11.52
CA ALA A 242 14.20 -2.24 -12.23
C ALA A 242 15.24 -2.26 -13.33
N ALA A 243 16.07 -3.29 -13.36
CA ALA A 243 17.06 -3.48 -14.42
C ALA A 243 16.38 -3.78 -15.78
N GLU A 244 17.19 -4.07 -16.81
CA GLU A 244 16.67 -4.48 -18.11
C GLU A 244 15.71 -5.68 -17.96
N MET A 245 14.49 -5.49 -18.46
CA MET A 245 13.46 -6.51 -18.42
C MET A 245 13.72 -7.57 -19.50
N GLN A 246 13.19 -8.78 -19.28
CA GLN A 246 13.20 -9.81 -20.33
C GLN A 246 12.57 -9.29 -21.64
N ALA A 247 13.17 -9.67 -22.77
CA ALA A 247 12.70 -9.26 -24.09
C ALA A 247 11.21 -9.61 -24.29
N GLY A 248 10.41 -8.61 -24.67
CA GLY A 248 8.97 -8.76 -24.90
C GLY A 248 8.07 -8.39 -23.73
N VAL A 249 8.62 -8.06 -22.56
CA VAL A 249 7.86 -7.49 -21.43
C VAL A 249 7.78 -5.96 -21.61
N ARG A 250 6.57 -5.40 -21.55
CA ARG A 250 6.37 -3.94 -21.60
C ARG A 250 6.92 -3.30 -20.32
N ALA A 251 7.75 -2.27 -20.46
CA ALA A 251 8.42 -1.63 -19.33
C ALA A 251 7.51 -0.94 -18.31
N GLY A 252 6.34 -0.43 -18.72
CA GLY A 252 5.46 0.34 -17.85
C GLY A 252 5.61 1.85 -18.02
N SER A 253 5.03 2.64 -17.12
CA SER A 253 5.00 4.10 -17.19
C SER A 253 4.92 4.77 -15.80
N CYS A 254 5.46 5.98 -15.70
CA CYS A 254 5.30 6.88 -14.57
C CYS A 254 5.01 8.31 -15.06
N ARG A 255 3.74 8.73 -15.07
CA ARG A 255 3.29 9.97 -15.74
C ARG A 255 2.17 10.72 -15.04
N GLY A 256 2.08 12.03 -15.22
CA GLY A 256 0.95 12.82 -14.71
C GLY A 256 0.89 12.95 -13.19
N ASN A 257 1.89 12.45 -12.46
CA ASN A 257 1.88 12.46 -11.00
C ASN A 257 2.25 13.84 -10.47
N LEU A 258 1.61 14.23 -9.37
CA LEU A 258 1.95 15.42 -8.58
C LEU A 258 2.83 14.97 -7.43
N VAL A 259 4.07 15.45 -7.39
CA VAL A 259 5.06 15.03 -6.39
C VAL A 259 5.56 16.26 -5.63
N VAL A 260 5.15 16.36 -4.37
CA VAL A 260 5.15 17.62 -3.61
C VAL A 260 5.72 17.41 -2.22
N LYS A 261 6.59 18.32 -1.77
CA LYS A 261 7.21 18.25 -0.43
C LYS A 261 7.83 16.90 -0.12
N THR A 262 8.63 16.37 -1.03
CA THR A 262 9.34 15.10 -0.80
C THR A 262 10.73 15.33 -0.24
N GLY A 263 11.34 14.26 0.27
CA GLY A 263 12.69 14.27 0.83
C GLY A 263 12.78 14.98 2.17
N GLN A 264 11.73 15.13 2.95
CA GLN A 264 11.69 16.07 4.09
C GLN A 264 12.57 15.70 5.29
N ASN A 265 13.03 14.45 5.40
CA ASN A 265 13.84 14.00 6.54
C ASN A 265 15.34 13.92 6.20
N PRO A 266 16.19 14.79 6.78
CA PRO A 266 17.64 14.80 6.53
C PRO A 266 18.38 13.54 6.97
N ASP A 267 17.76 12.69 7.82
CA ASP A 267 18.37 11.42 8.22
C ASP A 267 18.61 10.48 7.04
N TYR A 268 17.87 10.65 5.94
CA TYR A 268 18.05 9.84 4.72
C TYR A 268 19.04 10.49 3.72
N ASP A 269 19.78 11.55 4.11
CA ASP A 269 20.73 12.25 3.21
C ASP A 269 22.01 11.42 3.00
N ALA A 270 22.28 10.48 3.90
CA ALA A 270 23.35 9.50 3.74
C ALA A 270 23.11 8.69 2.45
N SER A 271 24.20 8.23 1.83
CA SER A 271 24.18 7.48 0.57
C SER A 271 23.63 6.06 0.75
N ASP A 272 22.39 5.92 1.20
CA ASP A 272 21.63 4.69 1.02
C ASP A 272 21.14 4.67 -0.43
N SER A 273 21.52 3.60 -1.14
CA SER A 273 21.62 3.48 -2.60
C SER A 273 20.33 3.63 -3.42
N TYR A 274 19.17 3.72 -2.78
CA TYR A 274 17.90 3.43 -3.45
C TYR A 274 16.95 4.63 -3.61
N CYS A 275 17.35 5.82 -3.14
CA CYS A 275 16.44 6.95 -3.12
C CYS A 275 17.09 8.31 -3.42
N TYR A 276 18.32 8.62 -2.99
CA TYR A 276 18.96 9.92 -3.30
C TYR A 276 18.10 11.18 -2.97
N GLN A 277 17.01 11.00 -2.21
CA GLN A 277 16.00 11.99 -1.86
C GLN A 277 15.51 12.90 -2.99
N MET A 278 15.19 12.28 -4.11
CA MET A 278 14.59 12.99 -5.23
C MET A 278 13.06 12.89 -5.20
N PRO A 279 12.35 13.85 -5.84
CA PRO A 279 10.92 13.70 -6.12
C PRO A 279 10.64 12.38 -6.84
N ILE A 280 11.41 12.09 -7.88
CA ILE A 280 11.47 10.78 -8.53
C ILE A 280 12.94 10.36 -8.57
N ALA A 281 13.27 9.29 -7.85
CA ALA A 281 14.58 8.67 -7.87
C ALA A 281 14.58 7.55 -8.91
N VAL A 282 15.44 7.69 -9.92
CA VAL A 282 15.62 6.69 -10.97
C VAL A 282 17.00 6.09 -10.80
N GLU A 283 17.06 4.84 -10.35
CA GLU A 283 18.32 4.09 -10.27
C GLU A 283 18.52 3.28 -11.54
N SER A 284 17.48 2.55 -11.96
CA SER A 284 17.43 1.84 -13.22
C SER A 284 15.98 1.68 -13.66
N ILE A 285 15.74 1.81 -14.96
CA ILE A 285 14.46 1.51 -15.61
C ILE A 285 14.75 0.93 -16.99
N PRO A 286 13.83 0.14 -17.56
CA PRO A 286 13.95 -0.33 -18.94
C PRO A 286 14.01 0.84 -19.95
N ASN A 287 14.64 0.63 -21.10
CA ASN A 287 14.82 1.67 -22.13
C ASN A 287 13.50 2.22 -22.71
N ASP A 288 12.45 1.40 -22.76
CA ASP A 288 11.10 1.78 -23.18
C ASP A 288 10.19 2.19 -22.01
N PHE A 289 10.74 2.31 -20.79
CA PHE A 289 9.98 2.79 -19.64
C PHE A 289 9.65 4.26 -19.82
N ASP A 290 8.37 4.55 -19.63
CA ASP A 290 7.84 5.82 -20.03
C ASP A 290 7.72 6.79 -18.85
N LEU A 291 8.75 7.63 -18.70
CA LEU A 291 8.86 8.63 -17.65
C LEU A 291 8.63 10.04 -18.22
N GLY A 292 7.48 10.64 -17.95
CA GLY A 292 7.18 11.97 -18.47
C GLY A 292 5.94 12.64 -17.89
N GLY A 293 5.89 13.97 -17.95
CA GLY A 293 4.70 14.73 -17.52
C GLY A 293 4.37 14.62 -16.03
N ASN A 294 5.37 14.38 -15.17
CA ASN A 294 5.21 14.51 -13.72
C ASN A 294 5.50 15.96 -13.31
N TYR A 295 4.86 16.43 -12.24
CA TYR A 295 4.91 17.83 -11.83
C TYR A 295 5.35 17.95 -10.37
N PHE A 296 6.29 18.87 -10.13
CA PHE A 296 7.01 18.97 -8.88
C PHE A 296 6.76 20.32 -8.21
N TYR A 297 6.64 20.33 -6.88
CA TYR A 297 6.50 21.55 -6.09
C TYR A 297 7.09 21.38 -4.68
N ASP A 298 7.90 22.35 -4.27
CA ASP A 298 8.41 22.49 -2.89
C ASP A 298 9.14 21.24 -2.37
N ASN A 299 9.91 20.57 -3.22
CA ASN A 299 10.65 19.37 -2.84
C ASN A 299 12.00 19.74 -2.19
N ARG A 300 12.37 19.08 -1.09
CA ARG A 300 13.65 19.34 -0.43
C ARG A 300 14.79 18.87 -1.33
N ARG A 301 15.91 19.60 -1.27
CA ARG A 301 17.13 19.29 -2.03
C ARG A 301 18.29 19.02 -1.08
N PRO A 302 18.85 17.80 -1.08
CA PRO A 302 20.16 17.56 -0.49
C PRO A 302 21.22 18.40 -1.20
N LYS A 303 22.33 18.71 -0.53
CA LYS A 303 23.42 19.57 -1.04
C LYS A 303 24.11 19.07 -2.33
N HIS A 304 23.70 17.93 -2.89
CA HIS A 304 24.33 17.26 -4.03
C HIS A 304 23.44 17.12 -5.28
N THR A 305 22.18 17.60 -5.26
CA THR A 305 21.29 17.58 -6.43
C THR A 305 21.34 18.92 -7.19
N LEU A 306 21.63 18.86 -8.50
CA LEU A 306 21.98 20.05 -9.31
C LEU A 306 20.82 20.66 -10.12
N LEU A 307 19.69 19.97 -10.28
CA LEU A 307 18.57 20.45 -11.10
C LEU A 307 17.31 20.67 -10.25
N ASN A 308 16.68 21.82 -10.46
CA ASN A 308 15.40 22.17 -9.85
C ASN A 308 14.30 22.12 -10.91
N ASP A 309 13.51 21.05 -10.89
CA ASP A 309 12.35 20.90 -11.76
C ASP A 309 11.03 21.31 -11.08
N ASP A 310 11.09 21.85 -9.84
CA ASP A 310 9.92 22.37 -9.15
C ASP A 310 9.35 23.57 -9.89
N PHE A 311 8.03 23.55 -10.08
CA PHE A 311 7.28 24.70 -10.56
C PHE A 311 7.16 25.74 -9.44
N ASP A 312 6.97 27.00 -9.81
CA ASP A 312 6.41 27.97 -8.88
C ASP A 312 4.96 27.57 -8.52
N LEU A 313 4.47 28.07 -7.39
CA LEU A 313 3.15 27.68 -6.86
C LEU A 313 2.01 27.95 -7.86
N MET A 314 2.04 29.07 -8.59
CA MET A 314 0.96 29.45 -9.50
C MET A 314 0.92 28.49 -10.69
N ARG A 315 2.08 28.24 -11.30
CA ARG A 315 2.22 27.27 -12.39
C ARG A 315 1.83 25.87 -11.92
N PHE A 316 2.29 25.43 -10.75
CA PHE A 316 1.93 24.14 -10.17
C PHE A 316 0.42 24.00 -9.99
N LYS A 317 -0.24 24.96 -9.32
CA LYS A 317 -1.70 24.92 -9.09
C LYS A 317 -2.48 24.86 -10.40
N ASN A 318 -2.08 25.65 -11.41
CA ASN A 318 -2.74 25.64 -12.72
C ASN A 318 -2.62 24.28 -13.42
N THR A 319 -1.43 23.67 -13.37
CA THR A 319 -1.19 22.34 -13.95
C THR A 319 -1.90 21.23 -13.17
N ALA A 320 -1.91 21.30 -11.84
CA ALA A 320 -2.51 20.30 -10.95
C ALA A 320 -4.05 20.34 -10.94
N LYS A 321 -4.66 21.45 -11.37
CA LYS A 321 -6.10 21.71 -11.25
C LYS A 321 -7.01 20.58 -11.78
N PRO A 322 -6.78 19.98 -12.96
CA PRO A 322 -7.63 18.90 -13.46
C PRO A 322 -7.65 17.69 -12.52
N LEU A 323 -6.46 17.24 -12.10
CA LEU A 323 -6.35 16.10 -11.18
C LEU A 323 -6.94 16.43 -9.81
N MET A 324 -6.61 17.59 -9.23
CA MET A 324 -7.17 18.01 -7.94
C MET A 324 -8.70 18.08 -7.97
N SER A 325 -9.28 18.55 -9.08
CA SER A 325 -10.73 18.55 -9.27
C SER A 325 -11.31 17.13 -9.23
N THR A 326 -10.69 16.18 -9.94
CA THR A 326 -11.10 14.77 -9.91
C THR A 326 -11.01 14.20 -8.49
N LEU A 327 -9.86 14.34 -7.82
CA LEU A 327 -9.62 13.78 -6.50
C LEU A 327 -10.53 14.37 -5.42
N SER A 328 -10.88 15.66 -5.52
CA SER A 328 -11.77 16.33 -4.56
C SER A 328 -13.20 15.75 -4.51
N THR A 329 -13.63 15.03 -5.56
CA THR A 329 -14.95 14.39 -5.62
C THR A 329 -14.98 13.02 -4.94
N VAL A 330 -13.81 12.44 -4.65
CA VAL A 330 -13.69 11.08 -4.13
C VAL A 330 -13.87 11.07 -2.60
N PRO A 331 -14.87 10.36 -2.04
CA PRO A 331 -15.14 10.38 -0.60
C PRO A 331 -13.97 9.95 0.28
N SER A 332 -13.22 8.91 -0.12
CA SER A 332 -12.05 8.39 0.62
C SER A 332 -10.91 9.41 0.75
N LEU A 333 -10.86 10.42 -0.13
CA LEU A 333 -9.78 11.40 -0.19
C LEU A 333 -10.09 12.69 0.59
N ARG A 334 -11.30 12.85 1.13
CA ARG A 334 -11.73 14.07 1.86
C ARG A 334 -10.84 14.44 3.05
N GLY A 335 -10.19 13.45 3.64
CA GLY A 335 -9.26 13.66 4.77
C GLY A 335 -7.84 14.07 4.35
N SER A 336 -7.53 14.17 3.05
CA SER A 336 -6.19 14.46 2.57
C SER A 336 -5.68 15.83 2.98
N GLU A 337 -4.46 15.89 3.53
CA GLU A 337 -3.78 17.15 3.84
C GLU A 337 -3.42 17.91 2.56
N PHE A 338 -2.95 17.21 1.53
CA PHE A 338 -2.62 17.82 0.24
C PHE A 338 -3.82 18.59 -0.35
N LEU A 339 -5.00 17.93 -0.39
CA LEU A 339 -6.21 18.56 -0.92
C LEU A 339 -6.69 19.72 -0.03
N ALA A 340 -6.48 19.64 1.28
CA ALA A 340 -6.85 20.70 2.21
C ALA A 340 -5.96 21.95 2.11
N THR A 341 -4.67 21.77 1.78
CA THR A 341 -3.65 22.83 1.84
C THR A 341 -3.26 23.39 0.48
N ILE A 342 -2.92 22.52 -0.48
CA ILE A 342 -2.48 22.90 -1.84
C ILE A 342 -3.65 22.97 -2.80
N GLY A 343 -4.67 22.11 -2.60
CA GLY A 343 -5.85 22.02 -3.45
C GLY A 343 -6.82 23.21 -3.38
N ARG A 344 -6.68 24.08 -2.36
CA ARG A 344 -7.46 25.32 -2.19
C ARG A 344 -6.67 26.53 -2.68
#